data_AF-A0A952PN96-F1
#
_entry.id   AF-A0A952PN96-F1
#
_cell.length_a   1.000
_cell.length_b   1.000
_cell.length_c   1.000
_cell.angle_alpha   90.00
_cell.angle_beta   90.00
_cell.angle_gamma   90.00
#
_symmetry.space_group_name_H-M   'P 1'
#
loop_
_entity.id
_entity.type
_entity.pdbx_description
1 polymer ?
#
loop_
_entity_poly.entity_id
_entity_poly.type
_entity_poly.pdbx_seq_one_letter_code
_entity_poly.pdbx_strand_id
1 'polypeptide(L)'
;MRKRSPGRLATIVALLAAFSSTSLLQADARQLVTGSQNTERTNKLTGEIRWHRSVGQAQEDARRENKLVFWVNMLGTLSGAT
;
A
#
# COMPACT_ATOMS: atom_id res chain seq x y z
N MET A 1 0.29 -8.90 68.23
CA MET A 1 -0.71 -8.79 67.15
C MET A 1 -0.49 -7.52 66.34
N ARG A 2 -0.14 -7.62 65.04
CA ARG A 2 -0.25 -6.51 64.07
C ARG A 2 -0.75 -7.08 62.73
N LYS A 3 -2.00 -6.77 62.39
CA LYS A 3 -2.65 -7.09 61.10
C LYS A 3 -1.97 -6.27 59.99
N ARG A 4 -1.45 -6.93 58.95
CA ARG A 4 -0.96 -6.28 57.72
C ARG A 4 -2.07 -6.27 56.67
N SER A 5 -2.44 -5.09 56.19
CA SER A 5 -3.56 -4.85 55.28
C SER A 5 -3.20 -5.13 53.81
N PRO A 6 -4.03 -5.88 53.04
CA PRO A 6 -3.71 -6.33 51.68
C PRO A 6 -4.00 -5.30 50.54
N GLY A 7 -4.45 -4.08 50.85
CA GLY A 7 -5.01 -3.15 49.85
C GLY A 7 -4.04 -2.53 48.83
N ARG A 8 -2.73 -2.51 49.11
CA ARG A 8 -1.75 -1.86 48.21
C ARG A 8 -1.36 -2.71 47.01
N LEU A 9 -1.39 -4.03 47.14
CA LEU A 9 -1.08 -4.95 46.04
C LEU A 9 -2.24 -5.03 45.05
N ALA A 10 -3.48 -4.97 45.53
CA ALA A 10 -4.68 -4.99 44.70
C ALA A 10 -4.76 -3.77 43.75
N THR A 11 -4.29 -2.60 44.19
CA THR A 11 -4.36 -1.36 43.41
C THR A 11 -3.40 -1.38 42.21
N ILE A 12 -2.21 -1.96 42.37
CA ILE A 12 -1.22 -2.07 41.29
C ILE A 12 -1.67 -3.09 40.24
N VAL A 13 -2.26 -4.21 40.68
CA VAL A 13 -2.81 -5.23 39.77
C VAL A 13 -3.99 -4.67 38.97
N ALA A 14 -4.86 -3.87 39.59
CA ALA A 14 -5.98 -3.22 38.89
C ALA A 14 -5.51 -2.20 37.83
N LEU A 15 -4.42 -1.48 38.08
CA LEU A 15 -3.87 -0.52 37.12
C LEU A 15 -3.19 -1.21 35.92
N LEU A 16 -2.55 -2.37 36.13
CA LEU A 16 -1.95 -3.16 35.04
C LEU A 16 -3.02 -3.80 34.13
N ALA A 17 -4.14 -4.24 34.70
CA ALA A 17 -5.24 -4.84 33.96
C ALA A 17 -5.96 -3.82 33.04
N ALA A 18 -5.95 -2.54 33.40
CA ALA A 18 -6.57 -1.48 32.58
C ALA A 18 -5.75 -1.11 31.33
N PHE A 19 -4.46 -1.45 31.28
CA PHE A 19 -3.61 -1.20 30.12
C PHE A 19 -3.66 -2.31 29.06
N SER A 20 -4.27 -3.46 29.38
CA SER A 20 -4.40 -4.58 28.42
C SER A 20 -5.55 -4.39 27.41
N SER A 21 -6.38 -3.35 27.60
CA SER A 21 -7.59 -3.12 26.78
C SER A 21 -7.42 -2.08 25.69
N THR A 22 -6.22 -1.52 25.49
CA THR A 22 -5.97 -0.73 24.27
C THR A 22 -5.95 -1.68 23.09
N SER A 23 -7.11 -1.75 22.45
CA SER A 23 -7.38 -2.39 21.17
C SER A 23 -6.14 -2.37 20.30
N LEU A 24 -5.70 -3.56 19.91
CA LEU A 24 -4.83 -3.72 18.76
C LEU A 24 -5.61 -3.15 17.57
N LEU A 25 -5.40 -1.86 17.27
CA LEU A 25 -5.57 -1.37 15.91
C LEU A 25 -4.61 -2.22 15.10
N GLN A 26 -5.12 -3.31 14.56
CA GLN A 26 -4.41 -4.15 13.62
C GLN A 26 -4.17 -3.24 12.43
N ALA A 27 -2.96 -2.68 12.36
CA ALA A 27 -2.51 -1.96 11.19
C ALA A 27 -2.70 -2.94 10.04
N ASP A 28 -3.57 -2.58 9.09
CA ASP A 28 -3.81 -3.34 7.87
C ASP A 28 -2.52 -3.27 7.05
N ALA A 29 -1.60 -4.17 7.39
CA ALA A 29 -0.30 -4.30 6.75
C ALA A 29 -0.59 -4.77 5.33
N ARG A 30 -0.70 -3.79 4.43
CA ARG A 30 -0.98 -3.99 3.02
C ARG A 30 -0.09 -5.11 2.52
N GLN A 31 -0.71 -6.22 2.11
CA GLN A 31 0.03 -7.39 1.64
C GLN A 31 0.91 -6.96 0.48
N LEU A 32 2.22 -7.07 0.66
CA LEU A 32 3.18 -6.74 -0.38
C LEU A 32 2.97 -7.72 -1.55
N VAL A 33 2.88 -7.16 -2.75
CA VAL A 33 2.77 -7.93 -3.99
C VAL A 33 4.09 -8.70 -4.18
N THR A 34 4.02 -9.97 -4.54
CA THR A 34 5.23 -10.75 -4.80
C THR A 34 5.95 -10.21 -6.03
N GLY A 35 7.28 -10.37 -6.11
CA GLY A 35 8.05 -9.93 -7.29
C GLY A 35 7.53 -10.56 -8.61
N SER A 36 7.07 -11.81 -8.56
CA SER A 36 6.42 -12.48 -9.69
C SER A 36 5.12 -11.81 -10.13
N GLN A 37 4.24 -11.48 -9.18
CA GLN A 37 2.99 -10.77 -9.45
C GLN A 37 3.26 -9.35 -9.96
N ASN A 38 4.29 -8.67 -9.46
CA ASN A 38 4.67 -7.35 -9.95
C ASN A 38 5.21 -7.40 -11.38
N THR A 39 6.05 -8.39 -11.68
CA THR A 39 6.57 -8.66 -13.03
C THR A 39 5.44 -8.93 -14.01
N GLU A 40 4.52 -9.84 -13.65
CA GLU A 40 3.37 -10.19 -14.49
C GLU A 40 2.48 -8.97 -14.76
N ARG A 41 2.11 -8.23 -13.71
CA ARG A 41 1.26 -7.03 -13.84
C ARG A 41 1.93 -5.94 -14.67
N THR A 42 3.23 -5.72 -14.48
CA THR A 42 3.98 -4.72 -15.25
C THR A 42 4.07 -5.11 -16.72
N ASN A 43 4.35 -6.38 -17.01
CA ASN A 43 4.40 -6.88 -18.39
C ASN A 43 3.04 -6.79 -19.08
N LYS A 44 1.96 -7.08 -18.34
CA LYS A 44 0.59 -6.89 -18.85
C LYS A 44 0.32 -5.43 -19.17
N LEU A 45 0.64 -4.52 -18.25
CA LEU A 45 0.44 -3.08 -18.43
C LEU A 45 1.25 -2.52 -19.62
N THR A 46 2.51 -2.92 -19.75
CA THR A 46 3.38 -2.45 -20.83
C THR A 46 3.04 -3.07 -22.18
N GLY A 47 2.47 -4.28 -22.21
CA GLY A 47 2.04 -4.97 -23.42
C GLY A 47 0.66 -4.55 -23.95
N GLU A 48 -0.29 -4.22 -23.07
CA GLU A 48 -1.66 -3.86 -23.45
C GLU A 48 -1.80 -2.38 -23.86
N ILE A 49 -0.95 -1.51 -23.32
CA ILE A 49 -0.96 -0.08 -23.63
C ILE A 49 -0.05 0.19 -24.84
N ARG A 50 -0.59 0.86 -25.85
CA ARG A 50 0.20 1.40 -26.96
C ARG A 50 0.94 2.66 -26.50
N TRP A 51 2.22 2.51 -26.16
CA TRP A 51 3.06 3.64 -25.77
C TRP A 51 3.51 4.44 -26.99
N HIS A 52 3.15 5.72 -27.01
CA HIS A 52 3.60 6.65 -28.03
C HIS A 52 4.92 7.31 -27.64
N ARG A 53 5.81 7.54 -28.61
CA ARG A 53 7.13 8.17 -28.38
C ARG A 53 7.07 9.69 -28.35
N SER A 54 5.97 10.28 -28.82
CA SER A 54 5.76 11.72 -28.84
C SER A 54 4.29 12.09 -28.63
N VAL A 55 4.06 13.29 -28.09
CA VAL A 55 2.72 13.85 -27.89
C VAL A 55 1.99 14.00 -29.23
N GLY A 56 2.67 14.45 -30.28
CA GLY A 56 2.06 14.65 -31.59
C GLY A 56 1.51 13.35 -32.21
N GLN A 57 2.23 12.23 -32.04
CA GLN A 57 1.73 10.93 -32.49
C GLN A 57 0.47 10.51 -31.71
N ALA A 58 0.48 10.69 -30.38
CA ALA A 58 -0.67 10.37 -29.53
C ALA A 58 -1.90 11.22 -29.88
N GLN A 59 -1.71 12.51 -30.18
CA GLN A 59 -2.78 13.42 -30.57
C GLN A 59 -3.42 13.04 -31.89
N GLU A 60 -2.63 12.69 -32.91
CA GLU A 60 -3.19 12.30 -34.21
C GLU A 60 -3.99 10.99 -34.11
N ASP A 61 -3.45 9.99 -33.39
CA ASP A 61 -4.14 8.72 -33.17
C ASP A 61 -5.43 8.94 -32.35
N ALA A 62 -5.38 9.74 -31.28
CA ALA A 62 -6.54 10.10 -30.47
C ALA A 62 -7.61 10.86 -31.28
N ARG A 63 -7.21 11.75 -32.18
CA ARG A 63 -8.11 12.48 -33.08
C ARG A 63 -8.84 11.53 -34.03
N ARG A 64 -8.14 10.55 -34.60
CA ARG A 64 -8.76 9.55 -35.50
C ARG A 64 -9.70 8.61 -34.76
N GLU A 65 -9.37 8.26 -33.51
CA GLU A 65 -10.12 7.29 -32.72
C GLU A 65 -11.17 7.91 -31.80
N ASN A 66 -11.31 9.25 -31.82
CA ASN A 66 -12.15 10.03 -30.90
C ASN A 66 -11.90 9.70 -29.42
N LYS A 67 -10.62 9.66 -29.04
CA LYS A 67 -10.14 9.34 -27.69
C LYS A 67 -9.46 10.54 -27.03
N LEU A 68 -9.27 10.46 -25.71
CA LEU A 68 -8.47 11.40 -24.94
C LEU A 68 -6.99 10.99 -24.93
N VAL A 69 -6.10 11.98 -24.84
CA VAL A 69 -4.67 11.75 -24.62
C VAL A 69 -4.37 11.79 -23.13
N PHE A 70 -3.85 10.68 -22.59
CA PHE A 70 -3.27 10.63 -21.25
C PHE A 70 -1.74 10.59 -21.37
N TRP A 71 -1.06 11.58 -20.79
CA TRP A 71 0.39 11.72 -20.90
C TRP A 71 1.08 11.38 -19.58
N VAL A 72 2.01 10.41 -19.63
CA VAL A 72 2.86 10.03 -18.50
C VAL A 72 4.30 10.19 -18.92
N ASN A 73 5.06 10.99 -18.18
CA ASN A 73 6.51 11.04 -18.30
C ASN A 73 7.12 10.02 -17.34
N MET A 74 7.69 8.94 -17.87
CA MET A 74 8.37 7.92 -17.06
C MET A 74 9.86 8.22 -16.98
N LEU A 75 10.39 8.26 -15.75
CA LEU A 75 11.82 8.29 -15.50
C LEU A 75 12.32 6.86 -15.38
N GLY A 76 13.07 6.39 -16.38
CA GLY A 76 13.59 5.02 -16.45
C GLY A 76 12.70 4.03 -17.21
N THR A 77 12.95 2.74 -17.04
CA THR A 77 12.21 1.65 -17.71
C THR A 77 11.19 1.07 -16.75
N LEU A 78 9.94 0.93 -17.19
CA LEU A 78 8.91 0.20 -16.45
C LEU A 78 9.14 -1.31 -16.62
N SER A 79 10.10 -1.86 -15.89
CA SER A 79 10.27 -3.30 -15.73
C SER A 79 9.78 -3.70 -14.35
N GLY A 80 8.98 -4.77 -14.26
CA GLY A 80 8.53 -5.28 -12.97
C GLY A 80 9.64 -5.98 -12.17
N ALA A 81 10.90 -5.80 -12.58
CA ALA A 81 12.09 -6.29 -11.91
C ALA A 81 12.26 -5.51 -10.60
N THR A 82 12.00 -6.20 -9.50
CA THR A 82 12.19 -5.73 -8.12
C THR A 82 13.19 -6.62 -7.43
#